data_AF-A0A966HFW7-F1
#
_entry.id   AF-A0A966HFW7-F1
#
_cell.length_a   1.000
_cell.length_b   1.000
_cell.length_c   1.000
_cell.angle_alpha   90.00
_cell.angle_beta   90.00
_cell.angle_gamma   90.00
#
_symmetry.space_group_name_H-M   'P 1'
#
loop_
_entity.id
_entity.type
_entity.pdbx_description
1 polymer ?
#
loop_
_entity_poly.entity_id
_entity_poly.type
_entity_poly.pdbx_seq_one_letter_code
_entity_poly.pdbx_strand_id
1 'polypeptide(L)'
;MAFISWWYSKGWLARAVTILDSLEKSIDYFSLPLLIKTWFAPFRQIDAGRLVNGSIEQRFRKLVDRTFSRIIGAILRTVVMLAGVFYIALRALLGLLMLVFWAALPILPIVFVILTFSGWMPHFNLKIPEIKIPEIIKMNNKTQIPRGQR
;
A
#
# COMPACT_ATOMS: atom_id res chain seq x y z
N MET A 1 34.65 10.65 2.16
CA MET A 1 34.38 9.45 1.33
C MET A 1 33.69 8.30 2.06
N ALA A 2 33.78 8.20 3.41
CA ALA A 2 33.17 7.10 4.17
C ALA A 2 31.62 7.07 4.17
N PHE A 3 30.96 8.22 4.05
CA PHE A 3 29.49 8.30 4.08
C PHE A 3 28.83 7.64 2.87
N ILE A 4 29.33 7.94 1.66
CA ILE A 4 28.82 7.36 0.41
C ILE A 4 29.12 5.86 0.34
N SER A 5 30.32 5.43 0.73
CA SER A 5 30.65 3.99 0.75
C SER A 5 29.80 3.22 1.75
N TRP A 6 29.49 3.80 2.92
CA TRP A 6 28.57 3.19 3.88
C TRP A 6 27.14 3.11 3.33
N TRP A 7 26.67 4.16 2.65
CA TRP A 7 25.32 4.23 2.07
C TRP A 7 25.07 3.10 1.07
N TYR A 8 26.01 2.89 0.13
CA TYR A 8 25.91 1.85 -0.88
C TYR A 8 26.27 0.45 -0.38
N SER A 9 26.92 0.33 0.77
CA SER A 9 27.30 -0.96 1.35
C SER A 9 26.32 -1.37 2.46
N LYS A 10 26.60 -0.93 3.70
CA LYS A 10 25.87 -1.39 4.88
C LYS A 10 24.46 -0.82 4.95
N GLY A 11 24.25 0.43 4.53
CA GLY A 11 22.93 1.05 4.50
C GLY A 11 21.98 0.37 3.51
N TRP A 12 22.48 0.05 2.31
CA TRP A 12 21.71 -0.65 1.28
C TRP A 12 21.34 -2.08 1.70
N LEU A 13 22.31 -2.82 2.26
CA LEU A 13 22.07 -4.15 2.84
C LEU A 13 21.06 -4.13 3.98
N ALA A 14 21.18 -3.21 4.94
CA ALA A 14 20.24 -3.08 6.04
C ALA A 14 18.81 -2.78 5.55
N ARG A 15 18.69 -1.96 4.50
CA ARG A 15 17.38 -1.66 3.89
C ARG A 15 16.79 -2.88 3.18
N ALA A 16 17.61 -3.63 2.44
CA ALA A 16 17.19 -4.88 1.81
C ALA A 16 16.70 -5.90 2.85
N VAL A 17 17.43 -6.07 3.96
CA VAL A 17 17.02 -6.95 5.08
C VAL A 17 15.69 -6.50 5.68
N THR A 18 15.47 -5.20 5.86
CA THR A 18 14.19 -4.68 6.38
C THR A 18 13.02 -4.96 5.42
N ILE A 19 13.25 -4.89 4.11
CA ILE A 19 12.25 -5.23 3.09
C ILE A 19 11.95 -6.73 3.14
N LEU A 20 12.97 -7.58 3.26
CA LEU A 20 12.81 -9.02 3.42
C LEU A 20 12.02 -9.37 4.69
N ASP A 21 12.35 -8.77 5.83
CA ASP A 21 11.61 -8.94 7.09
C ASP A 21 10.16 -8.45 6.97
N SER A 22 9.92 -7.37 6.21
CA SER A 22 8.57 -6.89 5.91
C SER A 22 7.79 -7.84 5.01
N LEU A 23 8.46 -8.55 4.09
CA LEU A 23 7.85 -9.58 3.25
C LEU A 23 7.53 -10.82 4.06
N GLU A 24 8.43 -11.27 4.94
CA GLU A 24 8.22 -12.37 5.87
C GLU A 24 6.99 -12.12 6.77
N LYS A 25 6.91 -10.93 7.37
CA LYS A 25 5.72 -10.50 8.12
C LYS A 25 4.45 -10.46 7.27
N SER A 26 4.55 -10.18 5.98
CA SER A 26 3.37 -10.19 5.08
C SER A 26 2.90 -11.61 4.80
N ILE A 27 3.84 -12.54 4.66
CA ILE A 27 3.58 -13.97 4.48
C ILE A 27 2.86 -14.52 5.72
N ASP A 28 3.30 -14.14 6.92
CA ASP A 28 2.68 -14.50 8.19
C ASP A 28 1.32 -13.81 8.40
N TYR A 29 1.20 -12.53 8.07
CA TYR A 29 -0.03 -11.75 8.24
C TYR A 29 -1.15 -12.28 7.35
N PHE A 30 -0.86 -12.61 6.09
CA PHE A 30 -1.82 -13.28 5.22
C PHE A 30 -2.02 -14.74 5.59
N SER A 31 -1.26 -15.25 6.57
CA SER A 31 -1.24 -16.65 6.97
C SER A 31 -1.22 -17.54 5.73
N LEU A 32 -0.42 -17.16 4.72
CA LEU A 32 -0.33 -17.89 3.45
C LEU A 32 -0.08 -19.38 3.66
N PRO A 33 0.78 -19.80 4.61
CA PRO A 33 0.94 -21.23 4.92
C PRO A 33 -0.34 -21.86 5.44
N LEU A 34 -1.15 -21.13 6.22
CA LEU A 34 -2.44 -21.58 6.76
C LEU A 34 -3.54 -21.62 5.69
N LEU A 35 -3.54 -20.66 4.77
CA LEU A 35 -4.40 -20.63 3.58
C LEU A 35 -4.05 -21.80 2.64
N ILE A 36 -2.76 -22.02 2.38
CA ILE A 36 -2.22 -23.17 1.63
C ILE A 36 -2.46 -24.48 2.36
N LYS A 37 -2.50 -24.50 3.69
CA LYS A 37 -2.84 -25.69 4.49
C LYS A 37 -4.33 -25.95 4.51
N THR A 38 -5.17 -24.92 4.52
CA THR A 38 -6.63 -25.07 4.43
C THR A 38 -7.08 -25.51 3.03
N TRP A 39 -6.57 -24.92 1.92
CA TRP A 39 -5.62 -25.57 0.98
C TRP A 39 -5.58 -27.06 0.62
N PHE A 40 -5.19 -27.85 1.58
CA PHE A 40 -5.08 -29.29 1.44
C PHE A 40 -5.68 -30.00 2.63
N ALA A 41 -6.28 -29.26 3.57
CA ALA A 41 -7.11 -29.81 4.61
C ALA A 41 -8.22 -30.59 3.90
N PRO A 42 -8.23 -31.93 4.03
CA PRO A 42 -9.32 -32.73 3.51
C PRO A 42 -10.57 -32.16 4.17
N PHE A 43 -11.60 -31.82 3.37
CA PHE A 43 -12.92 -31.57 3.91
C PHE A 43 -13.25 -32.79 4.77
N ARG A 44 -13.18 -32.64 6.10
CA ARG A 44 -13.60 -33.68 7.04
C ARG A 44 -15.03 -33.95 6.64
N GLN A 45 -15.21 -35.11 6.04
CA GLN A 45 -16.48 -35.56 5.50
C GLN A 45 -17.52 -35.31 6.57
N ILE A 46 -18.47 -34.41 6.29
CA ILE A 46 -19.72 -34.35 7.06
C ILE A 46 -20.56 -35.56 6.61
N ASP A 47 -19.99 -36.75 6.78
CA ASP A 47 -20.57 -38.06 6.53
C ASP A 47 -20.39 -38.96 7.75
N ALA A 48 -20.02 -38.38 8.90
CA ALA A 48 -20.23 -39.00 10.20
C ALA A 48 -21.73 -39.02 10.51
N GLY A 49 -22.49 -39.80 9.76
CA GLY A 49 -23.93 -39.87 9.92
C GLY A 49 -24.63 -40.51 8.74
N ARG A 50 -24.69 -41.85 8.78
CA ARG A 50 -25.81 -42.71 8.35
C ARG A 50 -26.50 -42.30 7.06
N LEU A 51 -26.43 -43.15 6.03
CA LEU A 51 -27.64 -43.58 5.30
C LEU A 51 -27.24 -44.76 4.43
N VAL A 52 -27.16 -45.91 5.08
CA VAL A 52 -26.97 -47.23 4.46
C VAL A 52 -28.18 -47.61 3.59
N ASN A 53 -29.35 -46.94 3.72
CA ASN A 53 -30.61 -47.28 3.03
C ASN A 53 -31.37 -46.05 2.47
N GLY A 54 -30.88 -45.37 1.44
CA GLY A 54 -31.60 -44.28 0.75
C GLY A 54 -31.84 -44.59 -0.73
N SER A 55 -33.01 -44.22 -1.26
CA SER A 55 -33.41 -44.41 -2.67
C SER A 55 -32.40 -43.80 -3.65
N ILE A 56 -32.36 -44.29 -4.90
CA ILE A 56 -31.44 -43.80 -5.96
C ILE A 56 -31.48 -42.27 -6.08
N GLU A 57 -32.65 -41.67 -5.93
CA GLU A 57 -32.88 -40.23 -6.03
C GLU A 57 -32.18 -39.45 -4.90
N GLN A 58 -32.22 -39.96 -3.66
CA GLN A 58 -31.51 -39.35 -2.53
C GLN A 58 -29.99 -39.44 -2.67
N ARG A 59 -29.49 -40.51 -3.31
CA ARG A 59 -28.06 -40.65 -3.62
C ARG A 59 -27.61 -39.63 -4.67
N PHE A 60 -28.42 -39.42 -5.71
CA PHE A 60 -28.12 -38.45 -6.76
C PHE A 60 -28.09 -37.01 -6.22
N ARG A 61 -29.06 -36.67 -5.36
CA ARG A 61 -29.13 -35.35 -4.71
C ARG A 61 -27.91 -35.09 -3.81
N LYS A 62 -27.48 -36.09 -3.03
CA LYS A 62 -26.24 -36.02 -2.23
C LYS A 62 -24.97 -35.92 -3.08
N LEU A 63 -24.93 -36.58 -4.25
CA LEU A 63 -23.80 -36.50 -5.17
C LEU A 63 -23.67 -35.08 -5.74
N VAL A 64 -24.79 -34.47 -6.12
CA VAL A 64 -24.83 -33.09 -6.61
C VAL A 64 -24.41 -32.12 -5.50
N ASP A 65 -24.96 -32.25 -4.29
CA ASP A 65 -24.59 -31.41 -3.14
C ASP A 65 -23.10 -31.52 -2.79
N ARG A 66 -22.53 -32.74 -2.79
CA ARG A 66 -21.09 -32.93 -2.59
C ARG A 66 -20.26 -32.34 -3.72
N THR A 67 -20.74 -32.39 -4.96
CA THR A 67 -20.00 -31.84 -6.12
C THR A 67 -20.03 -30.32 -6.10
N PHE A 68 -21.17 -29.70 -5.83
CA PHE A 68 -21.29 -28.25 -5.65
C PHE A 68 -20.42 -27.75 -4.49
N SER A 69 -20.45 -28.44 -3.35
CA SER A 69 -19.59 -28.11 -2.20
C SER A 69 -18.10 -28.15 -2.57
N ARG A 70 -17.66 -29.14 -3.37
CA ARG A 70 -16.27 -29.23 -3.87
C ARG A 70 -15.91 -28.10 -4.82
N ILE A 71 -16.82 -27.71 -5.73
CA ILE A 71 -16.59 -26.63 -6.69
C ILE A 71 -16.46 -25.28 -5.97
N ILE A 72 -17.38 -24.97 -5.05
CA ILE A 72 -17.33 -23.73 -4.26
C ILE A 72 -16.05 -23.70 -3.42
N GLY A 73 -15.71 -24.81 -2.78
CA GLY A 73 -14.46 -24.98 -2.05
C GLY A 73 -13.23 -24.73 -2.91
N ALA A 74 -13.21 -25.21 -4.16
CA ALA A 74 -12.12 -25.01 -5.13
C ALA A 74 -12.03 -23.56 -5.66
N ILE A 75 -13.17 -22.89 -5.86
CA ILE A 75 -13.22 -21.48 -6.30
C ILE A 75 -12.71 -20.56 -5.19
N LEU A 76 -13.24 -20.69 -3.97
CA LEU A 76 -12.81 -19.86 -2.85
C LEU A 76 -11.30 -19.99 -2.60
N ARG A 77 -10.83 -21.23 -2.69
CA ARG A 77 -9.43 -21.60 -2.68
C ARG A 77 -8.61 -20.84 -3.74
N THR A 78 -8.98 -20.95 -5.01
CA THR A 78 -8.21 -20.34 -6.12
C THR A 78 -8.17 -18.83 -6.02
N VAL A 79 -9.28 -18.18 -5.68
CA VAL A 79 -9.36 -16.72 -5.49
C VAL A 79 -8.43 -16.25 -4.37
N VAL A 80 -8.45 -16.95 -3.23
CA VAL A 80 -7.62 -16.60 -2.07
C VAL A 80 -6.12 -16.80 -2.36
N MET A 81 -5.75 -17.85 -3.08
CA MET A 81 -4.37 -18.10 -3.50
C MET A 81 -3.87 -17.01 -4.45
N LEU A 82 -4.67 -16.67 -5.46
CA LEU A 82 -4.37 -15.59 -6.41
C LEU A 82 -4.21 -14.24 -5.70
N ALA A 83 -5.14 -13.91 -4.80
CA ALA A 83 -5.08 -12.67 -4.03
C ALA A 83 -3.82 -12.59 -3.14
N GLY A 84 -3.46 -13.69 -2.46
CA GLY A 84 -2.25 -13.76 -1.64
C GLY A 84 -0.97 -13.57 -2.46
N VAL A 85 -0.84 -14.27 -3.59
CA VAL A 85 0.31 -14.13 -4.51
C VAL A 85 0.39 -12.69 -5.04
N PHE A 86 -0.74 -12.14 -5.47
CA PHE A 86 -0.81 -10.77 -5.99
C PHE A 86 -0.39 -9.75 -4.94
N TYR A 87 -0.84 -9.89 -3.70
CA TYR A 87 -0.47 -8.98 -2.61
C TYR A 87 1.02 -9.05 -2.27
N ILE A 88 1.60 -10.25 -2.18
CA ILE A 88 3.05 -10.41 -1.95
C ILE A 88 3.84 -9.77 -3.11
N ALA A 89 3.42 -10.02 -4.35
CA ALA A 89 4.08 -9.46 -5.53
C ALA A 89 4.05 -7.93 -5.51
N LEU A 90 2.91 -7.33 -5.15
CA LEU A 90 2.78 -5.87 -5.03
C LEU A 90 3.66 -5.32 -3.91
N ARG A 91 3.69 -5.95 -2.73
CA ARG A 91 4.59 -5.58 -1.62
C ARG A 91 6.07 -5.67 -2.02
N ALA A 92 6.44 -6.72 -2.74
CA ALA A 92 7.81 -6.91 -3.23
C ALA A 92 8.19 -5.82 -4.24
N LEU A 93 7.30 -5.49 -5.18
CA LEU A 93 7.51 -4.42 -6.15
C LEU A 93 7.65 -3.06 -5.48
N LEU A 94 6.78 -2.72 -4.53
CA LEU A 94 6.87 -1.49 -3.74
C LEU A 94 8.16 -1.44 -2.91
N GLY A 95 8.56 -2.57 -2.31
CA GLY A 95 9.84 -2.69 -1.59
C GLY A 95 11.03 -2.42 -2.50
N LEU A 96 11.04 -2.98 -3.72
CA LEU A 96 12.08 -2.76 -4.72
C LEU A 96 12.14 -1.29 -5.16
N LEU A 97 11.00 -0.68 -5.49
CA LEU A 97 10.91 0.75 -5.79
C LEU A 97 11.50 1.58 -4.66
N MET A 98 11.12 1.29 -3.41
CA MET A 98 11.60 2.01 -2.24
C MET A 98 13.11 1.82 -2.01
N LEU A 99 13.67 0.66 -2.38
CA LEU A 99 15.11 0.40 -2.36
C LEU A 99 15.86 1.22 -3.43
N VAL A 100 15.28 1.36 -4.63
CA VAL A 100 15.80 2.22 -5.69
C VAL A 100 15.76 3.69 -5.28
N PHE A 101 14.65 4.16 -4.69
CA PHE A 101 14.54 5.51 -4.14
C PHE A 101 15.57 5.76 -3.03
N TRP A 102 15.82 4.77 -2.15
CA TRP A 102 16.85 4.87 -1.13
C TRP A 102 18.26 5.03 -1.73
N ALA A 103 18.55 4.35 -2.84
CA ALA A 103 19.81 4.52 -3.56
C ALA A 103 19.95 5.89 -4.27
N ALA A 104 18.83 6.50 -4.67
CA ALA A 104 18.78 7.81 -5.32
C ALA A 104 18.81 9.00 -4.34
N LEU A 105 18.39 8.79 -3.08
CA LEU A 105 18.35 9.81 -2.03
C LEU A 105 19.66 10.61 -1.84
N PRO A 106 20.87 10.00 -1.82
CA PRO A 106 22.12 10.76 -1.63
C PRO A 106 22.50 11.60 -2.86
N ILE A 107 21.97 11.29 -4.04
CA ILE A 107 22.26 11.99 -5.31
C ILE A 107 21.28 13.15 -5.53
N LEU A 108 20.04 13.01 -5.05
CA LEU A 108 18.98 14.02 -5.12
C LEU A 108 19.39 15.44 -4.72
N PRO A 109 20.05 15.70 -3.58
CA PRO A 109 20.45 17.06 -3.21
C PRO A 109 21.47 17.66 -4.18
N ILE A 110 22.37 16.85 -4.74
CA ILE A 110 23.36 17.30 -5.72
C ILE A 110 22.64 17.70 -7.02
N VAL A 111 21.70 16.88 -7.48
CA VAL A 111 20.87 17.17 -8.65
C VAL A 111 20.06 18.44 -8.46
N PHE A 112 19.50 18.64 -7.26
CA PHE A 112 18.73 19.85 -6.93
C PHE A 112 19.59 21.12 -6.99
N VAL A 113 20.82 21.06 -6.46
CA VAL A 113 21.77 22.17 -6.54
C VAL A 113 22.11 22.49 -7.99
N ILE A 114 22.41 21.47 -8.81
CA ILE A 114 22.70 21.66 -10.24
C ILE A 114 21.50 22.28 -10.98
N LEU A 115 20.27 21.82 -10.69
CA LEU A 115 19.03 22.37 -11.26
C LEU A 115 18.80 23.83 -10.88
N THR A 116 19.11 24.21 -9.64
CA THR A 116 19.00 25.62 -9.22
C THR A 116 19.99 26.51 -9.96
N PHE A 117 21.21 26.03 -10.22
CA PHE A 117 22.21 26.77 -11.00
C PHE A 117 21.93 26.76 -12.51
N SER A 118 21.25 25.74 -13.04
CA SER A 118 20.86 25.68 -14.46
C SER A 118 19.61 26.52 -14.80
N GLY A 119 19.05 27.24 -13.83
CA GLY A 119 17.90 28.13 -14.03
C GLY A 119 16.56 27.42 -14.24
N TRP A 120 16.51 26.10 -14.02
CA TRP A 120 15.28 25.31 -14.15
C TRP A 120 14.55 25.26 -12.81
N MET A 121 14.00 26.40 -12.41
CA MET A 121 13.07 26.45 -11.29
C MET A 121 11.66 26.17 -11.83
N PRO A 122 10.96 25.09 -11.39
CA PRO A 122 9.54 25.00 -11.61
C PRO A 122 8.89 26.16 -10.84
N HIS A 123 8.47 27.19 -11.55
CA HIS A 123 7.72 28.31 -11.00
C HIS A 123 6.39 27.74 -10.48
N PHE A 124 6.33 27.47 -9.18
CA PHE A 124 5.07 27.18 -8.50
C PHE A 124 4.21 28.45 -8.59
N ASN A 125 3.25 28.44 -9.51
CA ASN A 125 2.33 29.55 -9.76
C ASN A 125 1.30 29.60 -8.62
N LEU A 126 1.74 30.00 -7.42
CA LEU A 126 0.90 30.21 -6.25
C LEU A 126 0.09 31.48 -6.48
N LYS A 127 -1.11 31.32 -7.03
CA LYS A 127 -2.08 32.39 -7.17
C LYS A 127 -2.62 32.73 -5.78
N ILE A 128 -1.93 33.60 -5.06
CA ILE A 128 -2.40 34.12 -3.79
C ILE A 128 -3.68 34.93 -4.09
N PRO A 129 -4.84 34.56 -3.53
CA PRO A 129 -6.04 35.38 -3.68
C PRO A 129 -5.76 36.72 -3.00
N GLU A 130 -5.80 37.79 -3.80
CA GLU A 130 -5.65 39.16 -3.33
C GLU A 130 -6.76 39.43 -2.30
N ILE A 131 -6.38 39.47 -1.03
CA ILE A 131 -7.33 39.71 0.07
C ILE A 131 -7.83 41.15 -0.10
N LYS A 132 -9.06 41.28 -0.62
CA LYS A 132 -9.73 42.56 -0.83
C LYS A 132 -10.01 43.18 0.55
N ILE A 133 -9.13 44.07 1.00
CA ILE A 133 -9.29 44.76 2.28
C ILE A 133 -10.58 45.61 2.21
N PRO A 134 -11.53 45.43 3.15
CA PRO A 134 -12.78 46.17 3.12
C PRO A 134 -12.52 47.67 3.32
N GLU A 135 -13.17 48.48 2.48
CA GLU A 135 -13.07 49.95 2.38
C GLU A 135 -13.38 50.68 3.69
N ILE A 136 -13.96 49.97 4.66
CA ILE A 136 -14.29 50.42 6.02
C ILE A 136 -13.04 50.94 6.76
N ILE A 137 -11.84 50.38 6.49
CA ILE A 137 -10.59 50.86 7.10
C ILE A 137 -10.13 52.20 6.52
N LYS A 138 -10.44 52.50 5.25
CA LYS A 138 -10.11 53.79 4.63
C LYS A 138 -11.00 54.93 5.14
N MET A 139 -12.23 54.65 5.56
CA MET A 139 -13.13 55.67 6.10
C MET A 139 -12.76 56.15 7.51
N ASN A 140 -12.17 55.29 8.35
CA ASN A 140 -11.78 55.66 9.73
C ASN A 140 -10.59 56.65 9.79
N ASN A 141 -9.69 56.61 8.80
CA ASN A 141 -8.51 57.49 8.78
C ASN A 141 -8.87 58.93 8.36
N LYS A 142 -9.93 59.15 7.58
CA LYS A 142 -10.30 60.50 7.13
C LYS A 142 -11.01 61.34 8.20
N THR A 143 -11.50 60.74 9.27
CA THR A 143 -12.21 61.42 10.37
C THR A 143 -11.32 61.82 11.56
N GLN A 144 -10.02 61.49 11.53
CA GLN A 144 -9.09 61.69 12.65
C GLN A 144 -8.17 62.94 12.55
N ILE A 145 -8.47 63.90 11.67
CA ILE A 145 -7.73 65.19 11.64
C ILE A 145 -8.77 66.32 11.64
N PRO A 146 -9.04 66.94 12.81
CA PRO A 146 -8.24 68.11 13.20
C PRO A 146 -8.10 68.31 14.72
N ARG A 147 -6.88 68.43 15.23
CA ARG A 147 -6.57 69.38 16.32
C ARG A 147 -5.07 69.48 16.57
N GLY A 148 -4.57 70.72 16.57
CA GLY A 148 -3.29 71.06 17.18
C GLY A 148 -2.25 71.65 16.24
N GLN A 149 -2.57 72.77 15.59
CA GLN A 149 -1.55 73.81 15.42
C GLN A 149 -1.15 74.29 16.82
N ARG A 150 0.11 74.08 17.20
CA ARG A 150 1.00 75.02 17.90
C ARG A 150 2.38 74.41 18.02
#